data_AF-A0A1H3IRF4-F1
#
_entry.id   AF-A0A1H3IRF4-F1
#
_cell.length_a   1.000
_cell.length_b   1.000
_cell.length_c   1.000
_cell.angle_alpha   90.00
_cell.angle_beta   90.00
_cell.angle_gamma   90.00
#
_symmetry.space_group_name_H-M   'P 1'
#
loop_
_entity.id
_entity.type
_entity.pdbx_description
1 polymer ?
#
loop_
_entity_poly.entity_id
_entity_poly.type
_entity_poly.pdbx_seq_one_letter_code
_entity_poly.pdbx_strand_id
1 'polypeptide(L)'
;MRALLQSMLRAQLRRPGRSVGGLLLVAVAFWGVERWGSDLIPTAWKLALNSRECRVEKISDGDTMNVRCGTELVKVRLYCIDAPELSQKPWGTRSREHLQSITPLTVRLLKIDQDRYGRTVGEIYTADAERRLLNLAQVEQGQAAVYPQYCDSERYFSAERVARADKQGIWSRRGAHQKPWAYRQQSRH
;
A
#
# COMPACT_ATOMS: atom_id res chain seq x y z
N MET A 1 1.24 15.13 26.39
CA MET A 1 0.27 15.77 25.47
C MET A 1 -1.03 16.21 26.15
N ARG A 2 -1.74 15.35 26.91
CA ARG A 2 -2.98 15.73 27.61
C ARG A 2 -2.87 16.96 28.54
N ALA A 3 -1.79 17.07 29.31
CA ALA A 3 -1.62 18.18 30.27
C ALA A 3 -1.30 19.54 29.62
N LEU A 4 -0.57 19.54 28.49
CA LEU A 4 -0.27 20.75 27.71
C LEU A 4 -1.50 21.28 26.98
N LEU A 5 -2.43 20.41 26.58
CA LEU A 5 -3.70 20.80 25.98
C LEU A 5 -4.66 21.46 26.98
N GLN A 6 -4.68 20.98 28.24
CA GLN A 6 -5.53 21.58 29.27
C GLN A 6 -5.11 23.00 29.63
N SER A 7 -3.81 23.30 29.63
CA SER A 7 -3.32 24.67 29.86
C SER A 7 -3.60 25.59 28.67
N MET A 8 -3.48 25.10 27.44
CA MET A 8 -3.80 25.85 26.23
C MET A 8 -5.30 26.17 26.10
N LEU A 9 -6.19 25.22 26.46
CA LEU A 9 -7.64 25.45 26.48
C LEU A 9 -8.04 26.52 27.50
N ARG A 10 -7.43 26.49 28.70
CA ARG A 10 -7.67 27.50 29.74
C ARG A 10 -7.14 28.89 29.34
N ALA A 11 -6.04 28.95 28.59
CA ALA A 11 -5.47 30.19 28.09
C ALA A 11 -6.30 30.83 26.95
N GLN A 12 -6.94 30.02 26.11
CA GLN A 12 -7.79 30.52 25.03
C GLN A 12 -9.17 31.03 25.49
N LEU A 13 -9.68 30.55 26.63
CA LEU A 13 -10.99 30.94 27.18
C LEU A 13 -10.98 32.27 27.96
N ARG A 14 -9.83 32.93 28.13
CA ARG A 14 -9.70 34.20 28.89
C ARG A 14 -9.60 35.46 28.04
N ARG A 15 -9.65 35.38 26.71
CA ARG A 15 -9.56 36.57 25.84
C ARG A 15 -10.96 37.03 25.42
N PRO A 16 -11.43 38.22 25.84
CA PRO A 16 -12.72 38.75 25.40
C PRO A 16 -12.64 39.10 23.90
N GLY A 17 -13.65 38.67 23.12
CA GLY A 17 -13.83 39.12 21.73
C GLY A 17 -13.81 38.07 20.60
N ARG A 18 -13.85 36.75 20.88
CA ARG A 18 -14.08 35.74 19.81
C ARG A 18 -15.53 35.30 19.75
N SER A 19 -16.10 35.32 18.54
CA SER A 19 -17.48 34.92 18.29
C SER A 19 -17.69 33.44 18.65
N VAL A 20 -18.80 33.18 19.35
CA VAL A 20 -19.23 31.83 19.79
C VAL A 20 -19.29 30.83 18.62
N GLY A 21 -19.48 31.32 17.38
CA GLY A 21 -19.51 30.51 16.16
C GLY A 21 -18.19 29.80 15.80
N GLY A 22 -17.03 30.36 16.14
CA GLY A 22 -15.74 29.73 15.85
C GLY A 22 -15.43 28.52 16.75
N LEU A 23 -15.93 28.54 17.99
CA LEU A 23 -15.78 27.45 18.96
C LEU A 23 -16.76 26.29 18.68
N LEU A 24 -17.97 26.61 18.20
CA LEU A 24 -18.97 25.62 17.80
C LEU A 24 -18.52 24.77 16.60
N LEU A 25 -17.86 25.36 15.60
CA LEU A 25 -17.36 24.60 14.44
C LEU A 25 -16.28 23.57 14.82
N VAL A 26 -15.38 23.91 15.73
CA VAL A 26 -14.34 22.99 16.21
C VAL A 26 -14.94 21.90 17.10
N ALA A 27 -15.91 22.24 17.95
CA ALA A 27 -16.59 21.28 18.83
C ALA A 27 -17.48 20.29 18.07
N VAL A 28 -18.18 20.72 17.01
CA VAL A 28 -19.00 19.85 16.15
C VAL A 28 -18.13 18.90 15.32
N ALA A 29 -17.00 19.39 14.79
CA ALA A 29 -16.03 18.53 14.10
C ALA A 29 -15.43 17.47 15.05
N PHE A 30 -15.17 17.82 16.31
CA PHE A 30 -14.64 16.90 17.31
C PHE A 30 -15.68 15.86 17.76
N TRP A 31 -16.93 16.29 18.01
CA TRP A 31 -18.05 15.39 18.34
C TRP A 31 -18.40 14.43 17.19
N GLY A 32 -18.27 14.88 15.94
CA GLY A 32 -18.46 14.03 14.76
C GLY A 32 -17.40 12.93 14.66
N VAL A 33 -16.13 13.28 14.87
CA VAL A 33 -15.00 12.33 14.80
C VAL A 33 -15.02 11.32 15.96
N GLU A 34 -15.41 11.73 17.17
CA GLU A 34 -15.47 10.80 18.33
C GLU A 34 -16.66 9.83 18.27
N ARG A 35 -17.76 10.18 17.61
CA ARG A 35 -19.01 9.40 17.65
C ARG A 35 -19.25 8.51 16.42
N TRP A 36 -18.55 8.73 15.31
CA TRP A 36 -18.74 8.03 14.02
C TRP A 36 -17.50 7.27 13.53
N GLY A 37 -16.47 7.15 14.38
CA GLY A 37 -15.25 6.41 14.07
C GLY A 37 -14.39 7.04 12.98
N SER A 38 -13.19 6.48 12.78
CA SER A 38 -12.21 6.89 11.76
C SER A 38 -12.66 6.70 10.30
N ASP A 39 -13.92 6.32 10.09
CA ASP A 39 -14.51 5.98 8.80
C ASP A 39 -15.01 7.22 8.03
N LEU A 40 -15.09 8.38 8.70
CA LEU A 40 -15.38 9.67 8.06
C LEU A 40 -14.19 10.30 7.33
N ILE A 41 -13.01 9.68 7.35
CA ILE A 41 -11.83 10.16 6.61
C ILE A 41 -11.84 9.50 5.23
N PRO A 42 -12.06 10.23 4.12
CA PRO A 42 -11.95 9.69 2.77
C PRO A 42 -10.62 8.97 2.58
N THR A 43 -10.61 7.85 1.86
CA THR A 43 -9.38 7.08 1.54
C THR A 43 -8.30 7.98 0.92
N ALA A 44 -8.71 9.00 0.15
CA ALA A 44 -7.83 10.02 -0.39
C ALA A 44 -7.04 10.80 0.68
N TRP A 45 -7.63 11.06 1.85
CA TRP A 45 -6.97 11.76 2.97
C TRP A 45 -6.11 10.80 3.80
N LYS A 46 -6.52 9.53 3.98
CA LYS A 46 -5.65 8.49 4.56
C LYS A 46 -4.37 8.30 3.74
N LEU A 47 -4.49 8.29 2.41
CA LEU A 47 -3.34 8.25 1.52
C LEU A 47 -2.48 9.52 1.66
N ALA A 48 -3.09 10.71 1.63
CA ALA A 48 -2.36 11.97 1.72
C ALA A 48 -1.58 12.13 3.03
N LEU A 49 -2.14 11.65 4.16
CA LEU A 49 -1.53 11.81 5.49
C LEU A 49 -0.50 10.70 5.81
N ASN A 50 -0.67 9.48 5.30
CA ASN A 50 0.14 8.32 5.71
C ASN A 50 1.06 7.76 4.62
N SER A 51 1.06 8.34 3.42
CA SER A 51 2.01 7.96 2.36
C SER A 51 3.12 8.99 2.20
N ARG A 52 4.30 8.52 1.80
CA ARG A 52 5.46 9.34 1.48
C ARG A 52 5.79 9.23 0.01
N GLU A 53 6.16 10.34 -0.61
CA GLU A 53 6.67 10.35 -1.96
C GLU A 53 8.09 9.80 -2.00
N CYS A 54 8.36 8.94 -2.97
CA CYS A 54 9.64 8.27 -3.12
C CYS A 54 10.02 8.16 -4.61
N ARG A 55 11.31 8.29 -4.89
CA ARG A 55 11.88 7.99 -6.21
C ARG A 55 12.17 6.49 -6.32
N VAL A 56 11.79 5.87 -7.43
CA VAL A 56 12.09 4.46 -7.69
C VAL A 56 13.56 4.33 -8.09
N GLU A 57 14.32 3.52 -7.36
CA GLU A 57 15.74 3.27 -7.63
C GLU A 57 15.95 1.94 -8.35
N LYS A 58 15.20 0.90 -7.95
CA LYS A 58 15.32 -0.44 -8.54
C LYS A 58 14.06 -1.25 -8.34
N ILE A 59 13.64 -1.98 -9.37
CA ILE A 59 12.65 -3.06 -9.24
C ILE A 59 13.42 -4.39 -9.28
N SER A 60 13.33 -5.17 -8.20
CA SER A 60 14.13 -6.38 -8.01
C SER A 60 13.49 -7.60 -8.68
N ASP A 61 12.20 -7.76 -8.46
CA ASP A 61 11.33 -8.82 -8.99
C ASP A 61 9.89 -8.26 -9.11
N GLY A 62 8.89 -9.14 -9.29
CA GLY A 62 7.50 -8.75 -9.48
C GLY A 62 6.75 -8.28 -8.22
N ASP A 63 7.34 -8.34 -7.03
CA ASP A 63 6.72 -7.88 -5.78
C ASP A 63 7.66 -7.13 -4.84
N THR A 64 8.89 -6.83 -5.27
CA THR A 64 9.90 -6.17 -4.46
C THR A 64 10.59 -5.04 -5.23
N MET A 65 10.63 -3.85 -4.62
CA MET A 65 11.33 -2.67 -5.15
C MET A 65 12.12 -1.92 -4.09
N ASN A 66 13.15 -1.20 -4.51
CA ASN A 66 13.88 -0.24 -3.71
C ASN A 66 13.47 1.17 -4.13
N VAL A 67 13.04 1.97 -3.15
CA VAL A 67 12.64 3.35 -3.36
C VAL A 67 13.42 4.26 -2.41
N ARG A 68 13.70 5.48 -2.86
CA ARG A 68 14.34 6.52 -2.05
C ARG A 68 13.30 7.54 -1.62
N CYS A 69 13.03 7.61 -0.31
CA CYS A 69 12.07 8.53 0.28
C CYS A 69 12.82 9.60 1.07
N GLY A 70 13.05 10.78 0.46
CA GLY A 70 14.00 11.75 1.00
C GLY A 70 15.43 11.19 0.96
N THR A 71 16.08 11.08 2.12
CA THR A 71 17.44 10.52 2.23
C THR A 71 17.47 9.01 2.47
N GLU A 72 16.34 8.41 2.84
CA GLU A 72 16.24 7.00 3.21
C GLU A 72 16.09 6.10 1.97
N LEU A 73 16.90 5.04 1.87
CA LEU A 73 16.69 3.97 0.90
C LEU A 73 15.86 2.85 1.55
N VAL A 74 14.71 2.55 0.96
CA VAL A 74 13.69 1.68 1.52
C VAL A 74 13.50 0.49 0.60
N LYS A 75 13.72 -0.72 1.11
CA LYS A 75 13.34 -1.95 0.42
C LYS A 75 11.88 -2.28 0.76
N VAL A 76 11.03 -2.29 -0.25
CA VAL A 76 9.59 -2.50 -0.14
C VAL A 76 9.24 -3.86 -0.70
N ARG A 77 8.48 -4.64 0.08
CA ARG A 77 7.68 -5.76 -0.41
C ARG A 77 6.23 -5.29 -0.60
N LEU A 78 5.68 -5.54 -1.78
CA LEU A 78 4.32 -5.18 -2.11
C LEU A 78 3.34 -5.99 -1.25
N TYR A 79 2.50 -5.28 -0.51
CA TYR A 79 1.41 -5.82 0.30
C TYR A 79 0.44 -6.69 -0.53
N CYS A 80 -0.17 -7.67 0.13
CA CYS A 80 -1.20 -8.59 -0.39
C CYS A 80 -0.78 -9.57 -1.50
N ILE A 81 0.41 -9.43 -2.09
CA ILE A 81 0.77 -10.19 -3.30
C ILE A 81 2.06 -11.01 -3.11
N ASP A 82 2.20 -12.04 -3.95
CA ASP A 82 3.43 -12.81 -4.12
C ASP A 82 3.65 -13.06 -5.61
N ALA A 83 4.78 -12.58 -6.13
CA ALA A 83 5.15 -12.77 -7.52
C ALA A 83 5.99 -14.04 -7.73
N PRO A 84 5.94 -14.67 -8.91
CA PRO A 84 6.86 -15.77 -9.23
C PRO A 84 8.32 -15.32 -9.08
N GLU A 85 9.15 -16.19 -8.50
CA GLU A 85 10.57 -15.93 -8.36
C GLU A 85 11.24 -15.84 -9.75
N LEU A 86 12.33 -15.07 -9.87
CA LEU A 86 13.05 -14.91 -11.14
C LEU A 86 13.55 -16.25 -11.73
N SER A 87 13.76 -17.27 -10.89
CA SER A 87 14.11 -18.63 -11.31
C SER A 87 12.94 -19.37 -11.99
N GLN A 88 11.70 -18.98 -11.70
CA GLN A 88 10.48 -19.57 -12.27
C GLN A 88 10.21 -19.00 -13.67
N LYS A 89 11.06 -19.36 -14.63
CA LYS A 89 10.98 -18.85 -16.01
C LYS A 89 9.75 -19.40 -16.77
N PRO A 90 9.11 -18.58 -17.63
CA PRO A 90 9.37 -17.17 -17.88
C PRO A 90 8.63 -16.21 -16.92
N TRP A 91 7.85 -16.74 -15.97
CA TRP A 91 6.88 -16.00 -15.17
C TRP A 91 7.48 -14.92 -14.30
N GLY A 92 8.60 -15.21 -13.60
CA GLY A 92 9.24 -14.22 -12.74
C GLY A 92 9.78 -13.02 -13.52
N THR A 93 10.38 -13.28 -14.69
CA THR A 93 10.87 -12.22 -15.58
C THR A 93 9.71 -11.35 -16.09
N ARG A 94 8.63 -11.96 -16.59
CA ARG A 94 7.45 -11.25 -17.09
C ARG A 94 6.78 -10.40 -16.01
N SER A 95 6.69 -10.94 -14.79
CA SER A 95 6.11 -10.23 -13.66
C SER A 95 6.91 -8.98 -13.28
N ARG A 96 8.25 -9.08 -13.28
CA ARG A 96 9.14 -7.94 -13.06
C ARG A 96 9.03 -6.91 -14.18
N GLU A 97 9.04 -7.35 -15.44
CA GLU A 97 8.96 -6.47 -16.62
C GLU A 97 7.64 -5.70 -16.64
N HIS A 98 6.53 -6.35 -16.27
CA HIS A 98 5.25 -5.67 -16.13
C HIS A 98 5.28 -4.63 -14.99
N LEU A 99 5.82 -4.98 -13.82
CA LEU A 99 5.97 -3.99 -12.75
C LEU A 99 6.82 -2.80 -13.20
N GLN A 100 7.90 -3.04 -13.95
CA GLN A 100 8.74 -1.99 -14.53
C GLN A 100 7.98 -1.09 -15.51
N SER A 101 7.14 -1.66 -16.38
CA SER A 101 6.42 -0.89 -17.40
C SER A 101 5.32 -0.01 -16.81
N ILE A 102 4.70 -0.42 -15.70
CA ILE A 102 3.62 0.34 -15.05
C ILE A 102 4.10 1.32 -13.97
N THR A 103 5.39 1.25 -13.59
CA THR A 103 5.95 2.05 -12.49
C THR A 103 6.59 3.34 -13.00
N PRO A 104 6.08 4.52 -12.63
CA PRO A 104 6.73 5.79 -12.94
C PRO A 104 8.00 6.00 -12.09
N LEU A 105 8.80 7.02 -12.44
CA LEU A 105 10.01 7.38 -11.69
C LEU A 105 9.71 7.78 -10.24
N THR A 106 8.56 8.39 -9.98
CA THR A 106 8.13 8.85 -8.66
C THR A 106 6.83 8.16 -8.27
N VAL A 107 6.80 7.59 -7.06
CA VAL A 107 5.68 6.84 -6.50
C VAL A 107 5.36 7.32 -5.09
N ARG A 108 4.19 6.93 -4.58
CA ARG A 108 3.82 7.11 -3.17
C ARG A 108 3.80 5.77 -2.46
N LEU A 109 4.59 5.65 -1.40
CA LEU A 109 4.63 4.49 -0.52
C LEU A 109 3.70 4.72 0.67
N LEU A 110 2.67 3.90 0.80
CA LEU A 110 1.88 3.73 2.03
C LEU A 110 2.45 2.54 2.80
N LYS A 111 3.12 2.80 3.93
CA LYS A 111 3.63 1.75 4.81
C LYS A 111 2.48 1.09 5.56
N ILE A 112 2.44 -0.24 5.56
CA ILE A 112 1.46 -1.05 6.30
C ILE A 112 2.13 -1.75 7.47
N ASP A 113 3.27 -2.40 7.22
CA ASP A 113 3.99 -3.17 8.24
C ASP A 113 5.49 -3.24 7.93
N GLN A 114 6.24 -3.98 8.74
CA GLN A 114 7.61 -4.37 8.50
C GLN A 114 7.77 -5.88 8.69
N ASP A 115 8.31 -6.57 7.68
CA ASP A 115 8.48 -8.01 7.78
C ASP A 115 9.70 -8.40 8.63
N ARG A 116 9.79 -9.69 8.99
CA ARG A 116 10.90 -10.26 9.77
C ARG A 116 12.29 -10.11 9.15
N TYR A 117 12.36 -9.74 7.86
CA TYR A 117 13.62 -9.51 7.13
C TYR A 117 13.98 -8.02 7.07
N GLY A 118 13.22 -7.17 7.77
CA GLY A 118 13.42 -5.73 7.84
C GLY A 118 12.87 -4.97 6.63
N ARG A 119 12.20 -5.62 5.67
CA ARG A 119 11.59 -4.93 4.53
C ARG A 119 10.34 -4.21 4.98
N THR A 120 10.09 -3.03 4.42
CA THR A 120 8.79 -2.38 4.56
C THR A 120 7.77 -3.16 3.74
N VAL A 121 6.65 -3.56 4.36
CA VAL A 121 5.48 -4.08 3.65
C VAL A 121 4.56 -2.91 3.38
N GLY A 122 4.18 -2.69 2.12
CA GLY A 122 3.39 -1.52 1.78
C GLY A 122 2.71 -1.58 0.42
N GLU A 123 1.84 -0.61 0.24
CA GLU A 123 1.18 -0.34 -1.03
C GLU A 123 1.92 0.78 -1.77
N ILE A 124 2.13 0.58 -3.07
CA ILE A 124 2.77 1.54 -3.94
C ILE A 124 1.72 2.11 -4.89
N TYR A 125 1.59 3.43 -4.86
CA TYR A 125 0.68 4.18 -5.72
C TYR A 125 1.48 5.02 -6.72
N THR A 126 0.94 5.24 -7.91
CA THR A 126 1.46 6.29 -8.80
C THR A 126 1.34 7.66 -8.12
N ALA A 127 2.26 8.57 -8.43
CA ALA A 127 2.25 9.94 -7.87
C ALA A 127 1.35 10.91 -8.67
N ASP A 128 0.74 10.44 -9.76
CA ASP A 128 -0.24 11.20 -10.55
C ASP A 128 -1.59 11.38 -9.83
N ALA A 129 -2.50 12.09 -10.49
CA ALA A 129 -3.83 12.37 -9.95
C ALA A 129 -4.71 11.11 -9.80
N GLU A 130 -4.48 10.10 -10.65
CA GLU A 130 -5.26 8.85 -10.65
C GLU A 130 -4.90 7.94 -9.48
N ARG A 131 -3.64 8.03 -8.98
CA ARG A 131 -3.15 7.25 -7.83
C ARG A 131 -3.46 5.77 -8.00
N ARG A 132 -3.02 5.21 -9.13
CA ARG A 132 -3.17 3.78 -9.43
C ARG A 132 -2.34 2.96 -8.44
N LEU A 133 -2.96 1.94 -7.85
CA LEU A 133 -2.33 0.99 -6.95
C LEU A 133 -1.58 -0.11 -7.73
N LEU A 134 -0.25 -0.09 -7.69
CA LEU A 134 0.58 -1.01 -8.48
C LEU A 134 0.49 -2.47 -8.02
N ASN A 135 0.27 -2.69 -6.72
CA ASN A 135 0.07 -4.02 -6.14
C ASN A 135 -1.14 -4.71 -6.77
N LEU A 136 -2.25 -3.99 -6.88
CA LEU A 136 -3.49 -4.52 -7.45
C LEU A 136 -3.35 -4.70 -8.96
N ALA A 137 -2.71 -3.75 -9.65
CA ALA A 137 -2.44 -3.85 -11.09
C ALA A 137 -1.61 -5.10 -11.46
N GLN A 138 -0.66 -5.53 -10.61
CA GLN A 138 0.05 -6.80 -10.80
C GLN A 138 -0.89 -8.00 -10.75
N VAL A 139 -1.90 -7.99 -9.88
CA VAL A 139 -2.88 -9.09 -9.75
C VAL A 139 -3.87 -9.07 -10.90
N GLU A 140 -4.39 -7.91 -11.26
CA GLU A 140 -5.32 -7.72 -12.39
C GLU A 140 -4.74 -8.24 -13.71
N GLN A 141 -3.44 -8.06 -13.92
CA GLN A 141 -2.73 -8.53 -15.12
C GLN A 141 -2.18 -9.96 -14.98
N GLY A 142 -2.54 -10.67 -13.91
CA GLY A 142 -2.09 -12.04 -13.66
C GLY A 142 -0.57 -12.16 -13.52
N GLN A 143 0.12 -11.12 -13.04
CA GLN A 143 1.58 -11.12 -12.86
C GLN A 143 2.00 -11.48 -11.44
N ALA A 144 1.08 -11.45 -10.48
CA ALA A 144 1.28 -11.92 -9.12
C ALA A 144 0.04 -12.67 -8.63
N ALA A 145 0.24 -13.60 -7.70
CA ALA A 145 -0.84 -14.25 -6.99
C ALA A 145 -1.15 -13.48 -5.71
N VAL A 146 -2.40 -13.53 -5.25
CA VAL A 146 -2.76 -13.01 -3.93
C VAL A 146 -2.15 -13.93 -2.88
N TYR A 147 -1.54 -13.36 -1.84
CA TYR A 147 -0.94 -14.13 -0.75
C TYR A 147 -1.87 -14.13 0.46
N PRO A 148 -2.70 -15.18 0.67
CA PRO A 148 -3.80 -15.12 1.64
C PRO A 148 -3.33 -14.96 3.09
N GLN A 149 -2.11 -15.41 3.40
CA GLN A 149 -1.54 -15.29 4.75
C GLN A 149 -1.31 -13.82 5.15
N TYR A 150 -1.13 -12.91 4.18
CA TYR A 150 -0.83 -11.50 4.42
C TYR A 150 -1.76 -10.58 3.63
N CYS A 151 -2.99 -11.05 3.36
CA CYS A 151 -3.99 -10.27 2.65
C CYS A 151 -5.38 -10.50 3.22
N ASP A 152 -6.02 -9.43 3.64
CA ASP A 152 -7.38 -9.38 4.19
C ASP A 152 -8.38 -8.65 3.27
N SER A 153 -7.91 -8.14 2.12
CA SER A 153 -8.67 -7.23 1.29
C SER A 153 -9.30 -7.93 0.07
N GLU A 154 -10.63 -8.00 0.06
CA GLU A 154 -11.43 -8.69 -0.98
C GLU A 154 -11.18 -8.16 -2.40
N ARG A 155 -10.72 -6.91 -2.57
CA ARG A 155 -10.40 -6.35 -3.89
C ARG A 155 -9.32 -7.14 -4.62
N TYR A 156 -8.32 -7.63 -3.87
CA TYR A 156 -7.23 -8.43 -4.44
C TYR A 156 -7.74 -9.81 -4.86
N PHE A 157 -8.53 -10.48 -4.00
CA PHE A 157 -9.13 -11.78 -4.32
C PHE A 157 -10.08 -11.69 -5.52
N SER A 158 -10.87 -10.62 -5.61
CA SER A 158 -11.75 -10.36 -6.75
C SER A 158 -10.97 -10.19 -8.05
N ALA A 159 -9.92 -9.36 -8.05
CA ALA A 159 -9.05 -9.18 -9.21
C ALA A 159 -8.38 -10.49 -9.64
N GLU A 160 -7.93 -11.31 -8.68
CA GLU A 160 -7.31 -12.60 -8.98
C GLU A 160 -8.31 -13.58 -9.63
N ARG A 161 -9.56 -13.62 -9.16
CA ARG A 161 -10.60 -14.47 -9.78
C ARG A 161 -10.83 -14.10 -11.24
N VAL A 162 -10.85 -12.80 -11.56
CA VAL A 162 -10.97 -12.31 -12.94
C VAL A 162 -9.75 -12.72 -13.76
N ALA A 163 -8.53 -12.42 -13.29
CA ALA A 163 -7.30 -12.78 -13.99
C ALA A 163 -7.18 -14.30 -14.23
N ARG A 164 -7.68 -15.12 -13.30
CA ARG A 164 -7.75 -16.59 -13.44
C ARG A 164 -8.74 -17.03 -14.51
N ALA A 165 -9.95 -16.47 -14.50
CA ALA A 165 -10.98 -16.78 -15.49
C ALA A 165 -10.50 -16.45 -16.92
N ASP A 166 -9.83 -15.32 -17.05
CA ASP A 166 -9.29 -14.81 -18.31
C ASP A 166 -7.93 -15.44 -18.70
N LYS A 167 -7.40 -16.34 -17.86
CA LYS A 167 -6.11 -17.01 -18.07
C LYS A 167 -4.96 -16.03 -18.30
N GLN A 168 -4.96 -14.90 -17.60
CA GLN A 168 -3.94 -13.86 -17.71
C GLN A 168 -2.63 -14.30 -17.06
N GLY A 169 -1.49 -13.90 -17.64
CA GLY A 169 -0.16 -14.09 -17.06
C GLY A 169 0.06 -15.50 -16.51
N ILE A 170 0.39 -15.60 -15.21
CA ILE A 170 0.65 -16.86 -14.47
C ILE A 170 -0.52 -17.86 -14.52
N TRP A 171 -1.73 -17.41 -14.85
CA TRP A 171 -2.91 -18.27 -14.94
C TRP A 171 -3.07 -18.96 -16.30
N SER A 172 -2.31 -18.55 -17.32
CA SER A 172 -2.36 -19.13 -18.67
C SER A 172 -1.87 -20.59 -18.72
N ARG A 173 -1.02 -21.02 -17.77
CA ARG A 173 -0.53 -22.39 -17.67
C ARG A 173 -0.48 -22.83 -16.21
N ARG A 174 -0.98 -24.01 -15.90
CA ARG A 174 -0.87 -24.58 -14.54
C ARG A 174 0.59 -24.84 -14.17
N GLY A 175 0.98 -24.51 -12.93
CA GLY A 175 2.31 -24.84 -12.41
C GLY A 175 2.67 -24.11 -11.12
N ALA A 176 3.85 -24.41 -10.56
CA ALA A 176 4.31 -23.88 -9.27
C ALA A 176 4.46 -22.34 -9.23
N HIS A 177 4.56 -21.68 -10.39
CA HIS A 177 4.59 -20.22 -10.51
C HIS A 177 3.28 -19.54 -10.08
N GLN A 178 2.18 -20.29 -9.99
CA GLN A 178 0.90 -19.80 -9.49
C GLN A 178 0.83 -19.69 -7.96
N LYS A 179 1.79 -20.31 -7.25
CA LYS A 179 1.90 -20.26 -5.78
C LYS A 179 3.37 -20.10 -5.37
N PRO A 180 3.97 -18.91 -5.57
CA PRO A 180 5.41 -18.72 -5.39
C PRO A 180 5.89 -19.02 -3.95
N TRP A 181 5.06 -18.77 -2.94
CA TRP A 181 5.33 -19.14 -1.54
C TRP A 181 5.52 -20.64 -1.33
N ALA A 182 4.83 -21.50 -2.09
CA ALA A 182 4.99 -22.94 -2.01
C ALA A 182 6.29 -23.39 -2.70
N TYR A 183 6.62 -22.78 -3.84
CA TYR A 183 7.88 -23.02 -4.55
C TYR A 183 9.10 -22.71 -3.66
N ARG A 184 9.09 -21.58 -2.95
CA ARG A 184 10.16 -21.22 -2.01
C ARG A 184 10.36 -22.21 -0.86
N GLN A 185 9.31 -22.86 -0.40
CA GLN A 185 9.41 -23.86 0.67
C GLN A 185 10.05 -25.15 0.17
N GLN A 186 9.77 -25.54 -1.08
CA GLN A 186 10.34 -26.73 -1.70
C GLN A 186 11.83 -26.57 -2.04
N SER A 187 12.28 -25.36 -2.39
CA SER A 187 13.69 -25.08 -2.71
C SER A 187 14.62 -24.93 -1.49
N ARG A 188 14.12 -25.14 -0.27
CA ARG A 188 14.90 -25.07 0.98
C ARG A 188 15.43 -26.43 1.43
N HIS A 189 15.31 -27.45 0.59
CA HIS A 189 15.79 -28.81 0.84
C HIS A 189 16.78 -29.22 -0.24
#